data_AF-A0A7D9DLE9-F1
#
_entry.id   AF-A0A7D9DLE9-F1
#
_cell.length_a   1.000
_cell.length_b   1.000
_cell.length_c   1.000
_cell.angle_alpha   90.00
_cell.angle_beta   90.00
_cell.angle_gamma   90.00
#
_symmetry.space_group_name_H-M   'P 1'
#
loop_
_entity.id
_entity.type
_entity.pdbx_description
1 polymer ?
#
loop_
_entity_poly.entity_id
_entity_poly.type
_entity_poly.pdbx_seq_one_letter_code
_entity_poly.pdbx_strand_id
1 'polypeptide(L)'
;MAKTVPGISDLAELIETAKRALAKGELEVAVNYSIQGIRAVMLDNSHKRSPEPYRYLAEVLERKAEGKNLELAQRQHFLLQAAALYNFLRNFLKTEDMEGELSKTLSKIVSCKLLDIQDNMDEMVGGNPLHCKFDSERKQNELKILRNDVKQSLE
;
A
#
# COMPACT_ATOMS: atom_id res chain seq x y z
N MET A 1 -7.07 -31.91 -28.49
CA MET A 1 -5.90 -31.64 -27.63
C MET A 1 -5.69 -30.13 -27.58
N ALA A 2 -6.18 -29.48 -26.51
CA ALA A 2 -6.02 -28.04 -26.35
C ALA A 2 -4.58 -27.76 -25.91
N LYS A 3 -3.85 -26.97 -26.70
CA LYS A 3 -2.53 -26.45 -26.34
C LYS A 3 -2.75 -25.42 -25.24
N THR A 4 -2.34 -25.74 -24.02
CA THR A 4 -2.19 -24.79 -22.92
C THR A 4 -1.19 -23.71 -23.33
N VAL A 5 -1.66 -22.46 -23.39
CA VAL A 5 -0.80 -21.29 -23.56
C VAL A 5 0.15 -21.22 -22.36
N PRO A 6 1.47 -21.22 -22.55
CA PRO A 6 2.39 -21.03 -21.45
C PRO A 6 2.35 -19.56 -21.01
N GLY A 7 2.04 -19.29 -19.74
CA GLY A 7 2.27 -17.95 -19.17
C GLY A 7 1.21 -17.36 -18.25
N ILE A 8 0.27 -18.13 -17.71
CA ILE A 8 -0.55 -17.66 -16.58
C ILE A 8 -0.26 -18.59 -15.41
N SER A 9 0.75 -18.22 -14.61
CA SER A 9 0.87 -18.75 -13.25
C SER A 9 -0.41 -18.42 -12.48
N ASP A 10 -0.86 -19.33 -11.62
CA ASP A 10 -2.02 -19.09 -10.77
C ASP A 10 -1.81 -17.79 -9.98
N LEU A 11 -2.79 -16.88 -10.01
CA LEU A 11 -2.73 -15.59 -9.33
C LEU A 11 -2.37 -15.77 -7.85
N ALA A 12 -2.88 -16.83 -7.22
CA ALA A 12 -2.55 -17.17 -5.84
C ALA A 12 -1.06 -17.48 -5.65
N GLU A 13 -0.45 -18.20 -6.60
CA GLU A 13 0.98 -18.54 -6.56
C GLU A 13 1.86 -17.29 -6.76
N LEU A 14 1.45 -16.39 -7.66
CA LEU A 14 2.14 -15.11 -7.87
C LEU A 14 2.12 -14.25 -6.60
N ILE A 15 0.97 -14.17 -5.94
CA ILE A 15 0.80 -13.40 -4.70
C ILE A 15 1.64 -14.00 -3.56
N GLU A 16 1.57 -15.32 -3.36
CA GLU A 16 2.33 -15.99 -2.30
C GLU A 16 3.84 -15.88 -2.53
N THR A 17 4.29 -15.93 -3.78
CA THR A 17 5.71 -15.73 -4.11
C THR A 17 6.15 -14.30 -3.84
N ALA A 18 5.36 -13.30 -4.24
CA ALA A 18 5.64 -11.89 -3.96
C ALA A 18 5.74 -11.62 -2.44
N LYS A 19 4.79 -12.16 -1.68
CA LYS A 19 4.75 -12.05 -0.21
C LYS A 19 5.98 -12.68 0.45
N ARG A 20 6.37 -13.88 0.00
CA ARG A 20 7.56 -14.58 0.52
C ARG A 20 8.84 -13.83 0.18
N ALA A 21 8.96 -13.30 -1.04
CA ALA A 21 10.11 -12.51 -1.45
C ALA A 21 10.22 -11.22 -0.64
N LEU A 22 9.10 -10.52 -0.42
CA LEU A 22 9.04 -9.33 0.44
C LEU A 22 9.48 -9.66 1.88
N ALA A 23 8.99 -10.75 2.46
CA ALA A 23 9.37 -11.18 3.81
C ALA A 23 10.87 -11.50 3.94
N LYS A 24 11.51 -11.95 2.86
CA LYS A 24 12.96 -12.20 2.81
C LYS A 24 13.81 -10.97 2.46
N GLY A 25 13.19 -9.84 2.12
CA GLY A 25 13.89 -8.66 1.63
C GLY A 25 14.37 -8.76 0.17
N GLU A 26 13.88 -9.74 -0.60
CA GLU A 26 14.17 -9.93 -2.03
C GLU A 26 13.32 -8.96 -2.87
N LEU A 27 13.59 -7.65 -2.74
CA LEU A 27 12.68 -6.60 -3.24
C LEU A 27 12.45 -6.65 -4.77
N GLU A 28 13.47 -6.94 -5.57
CA GLU A 28 13.30 -7.06 -7.03
C GLU A 28 12.45 -8.26 -7.44
N VAL A 29 12.58 -9.37 -6.73
CA VAL A 29 11.74 -10.56 -6.93
C VAL A 29 10.30 -10.21 -6.57
N ALA A 30 10.09 -9.55 -5.43
CA ALA A 30 8.76 -9.15 -4.98
C ALA A 30 8.07 -8.17 -5.96
N VAL A 31 8.81 -7.21 -6.54
CA VAL A 31 8.29 -6.33 -7.60
C VAL A 31 7.85 -7.14 -8.81
N ASN A 32 8.71 -8.02 -9.33
CA ASN A 32 8.44 -8.79 -10.54
C ASN A 32 7.18 -9.65 -10.39
N TYR A 33 7.03 -10.35 -9.26
CA TYR A 33 5.85 -11.19 -9.01
C TYR A 33 4.58 -10.36 -8.78
N SER A 34 4.68 -9.20 -8.12
CA SER A 34 3.53 -8.30 -7.95
C SER A 34 3.05 -7.72 -9.29
N ILE A 35 3.97 -7.32 -10.18
CA ILE A 35 3.64 -6.85 -11.53
C ILE A 35 2.99 -7.97 -12.36
N GLN A 36 3.50 -9.19 -12.28
CA GLN A 36 2.88 -10.34 -12.93
C GLN A 36 1.47 -10.62 -12.39
N GLY A 37 1.27 -10.51 -11.08
CA GLY A 37 -0.05 -10.63 -10.45
C GLY A 37 -1.03 -9.55 -10.94
N ILE A 38 -0.58 -8.29 -11.04
CA ILE A 38 -1.39 -7.20 -11.62
C ILE A 38 -1.76 -7.52 -13.07
N ARG A 39 -0.82 -7.98 -13.88
CA ARG A 39 -1.09 -8.37 -15.28
C ARG A 39 -2.11 -9.50 -15.34
N ALA A 40 -2.01 -10.50 -14.47
CA ALA A 40 -2.99 -11.58 -14.39
C ALA A 40 -4.39 -11.06 -14.03
N VAL A 41 -4.51 -10.13 -13.06
CA VAL A 41 -5.78 -9.48 -12.71
C VAL A 41 -6.35 -8.64 -13.86
N MET A 42 -5.49 -7.93 -14.61
CA MET A 42 -5.93 -7.10 -15.74
C MET A 42 -6.38 -7.92 -16.95
N LEU A 43 -5.78 -9.09 -17.16
CA LEU A 43 -6.10 -10.01 -18.25
C LEU A 43 -7.25 -10.96 -17.90
N ASP A 44 -7.59 -11.08 -16.61
CA ASP A 44 -8.75 -11.84 -16.17
C ASP A 44 -10.04 -11.08 -16.53
N ASN A 45 -10.87 -11.74 -17.33
CA ASN A 45 -12.19 -11.23 -17.72
C ASN A 45 -13.26 -11.55 -16.67
N SER A 46 -12.89 -12.17 -15.55
CA SER A 46 -13.81 -12.35 -14.44
C SER A 46 -14.17 -11.01 -13.78
N HIS A 47 -15.38 -10.92 -13.24
CA HIS A 47 -15.82 -9.76 -12.45
C HIS A 47 -15.19 -9.71 -11.05
N LYS A 48 -14.30 -10.65 -10.69
CA LYS A 48 -13.66 -10.71 -9.36
C LYS A 48 -12.20 -10.31 -9.47
N ARG A 49 -11.94 -9.00 -9.38
CA ARG A 49 -10.56 -8.49 -9.39
C ARG A 49 -9.97 -8.54 -7.99
N SER A 50 -8.78 -9.11 -7.84
CA SER A 50 -8.07 -9.10 -6.56
C SER A 50 -7.31 -7.79 -6.37
N PRO A 51 -7.47 -7.08 -5.24
CA PRO A 51 -6.67 -5.91 -4.92
C PRO A 51 -5.25 -6.27 -4.43
N GLU A 52 -5.00 -7.53 -4.05
CA GLU A 52 -3.77 -7.91 -3.35
C GLU A 52 -2.46 -7.64 -4.10
N PRO A 53 -2.34 -7.90 -5.42
CA PRO A 53 -1.11 -7.61 -6.14
C PRO A 53 -0.71 -6.13 -6.10
N TYR A 54 -1.70 -5.23 -6.12
CA TYR A 54 -1.48 -3.79 -6.01
C TYR A 54 -1.01 -3.40 -4.61
N ARG A 55 -1.57 -4.03 -3.57
CA ARG A 55 -1.14 -3.80 -2.17
C ARG A 55 0.29 -4.24 -1.95
N TYR A 56 0.65 -5.45 -2.37
CA TYR A 56 2.02 -5.95 -2.20
C TYR A 56 3.03 -5.13 -3.00
N LEU A 57 2.68 -4.69 -4.22
CA LEU A 57 3.56 -3.78 -4.97
C LEU A 57 3.79 -2.47 -4.21
N ALA A 58 2.75 -1.89 -3.60
CA ALA A 58 2.88 -0.67 -2.82
C ALA A 58 3.81 -0.86 -1.62
N GLU A 59 3.65 -1.96 -0.87
CA GLU A 59 4.52 -2.29 0.27
C GLU A 59 5.98 -2.51 -0.14
N VAL A 60 6.22 -3.16 -1.28
CA VAL A 60 7.57 -3.36 -1.81
C VAL A 60 8.21 -2.02 -2.18
N LEU A 61 7.44 -1.08 -2.74
CA LEU A 61 7.93 0.25 -3.10
C LEU A 61 8.26 1.10 -1.87
N GLU A 62 7.44 1.03 -0.82
CA GLU A 62 7.78 1.63 0.48
C GLU A 62 9.11 1.07 1.01
N ARG A 63 9.28 -0.26 1.00
CA ARG A 63 10.54 -0.91 1.42
C ARG A 63 11.74 -0.51 0.57
N LYS A 64 11.55 -0.33 -0.75
CA LYS A 64 12.61 0.19 -1.61
C LYS A 64 13.01 1.61 -1.19
N ALA A 65 12.05 2.47 -0.87
CA ALA A 65 12.32 3.86 -0.44
C ALA A 65 13.14 3.96 0.86
N GLU A 66 13.13 2.93 1.72
CA GLU A 66 13.96 2.83 2.94
C GLU A 66 15.46 2.62 2.64
N GLY A 67 15.84 2.38 1.38
CA GLY A 67 17.22 2.13 0.97
C GLY A 67 18.18 3.27 1.33
N LYS A 68 19.14 2.99 2.22
CA LYS A 68 20.09 3.99 2.77
C LYS A 68 20.93 4.69 1.69
N ASN A 69 21.20 4.01 0.58
CA ASN A 69 22.06 4.52 -0.50
C ASN A 69 21.27 5.21 -1.62
N LEU A 70 19.95 5.35 -1.50
CA LEU A 70 19.14 6.01 -2.52
C LEU A 70 19.23 7.52 -2.42
N GLU A 71 19.37 8.16 -3.58
CA GLU A 71 19.20 9.60 -3.73
C GLU A 71 17.77 10.02 -3.39
N LEU A 72 17.60 11.23 -2.90
CA LEU A 72 16.30 11.78 -2.49
C LEU A 72 15.23 11.62 -3.58
N ALA A 73 15.57 11.96 -4.83
CA ALA A 73 14.65 11.87 -5.96
C ALA A 73 14.16 10.43 -6.21
N GLN A 74 15.04 9.43 -6.05
CA GLN A 74 14.68 8.02 -6.21
C GLN A 74 13.79 7.54 -5.06
N ARG A 75 14.07 7.96 -3.82
CA ARG A 75 13.20 7.65 -2.66
C ARG A 75 11.80 8.23 -2.87
N GLN A 76 11.71 9.50 -3.22
CA GLN A 76 10.43 10.17 -3.50
C GLN A 76 9.70 9.51 -4.67
N HIS A 77 10.42 9.08 -5.71
CA HIS A 77 9.82 8.35 -6.82
C HIS A 77 9.14 7.05 -6.37
N PHE A 78 9.80 6.23 -5.55
CA PHE A 78 9.20 5.01 -5.01
C PHE A 78 8.00 5.30 -4.11
N LEU A 79 8.10 6.31 -3.24
CA LEU A 79 7.00 6.73 -2.37
C LEU A 79 5.78 7.22 -3.15
N LEU A 80 5.98 8.00 -4.21
CA LEU A 80 4.90 8.47 -5.09
C LEU A 80 4.21 7.31 -5.82
N GLN A 81 4.98 6.32 -6.28
CA GLN A 81 4.42 5.11 -6.90
C GLN A 81 3.61 4.29 -5.89
N ALA A 82 4.11 4.13 -4.66
CA ALA A 82 3.38 3.47 -3.58
C ALA A 82 2.07 4.22 -3.25
N ALA A 83 2.12 5.55 -3.14
CA ALA A 83 0.94 6.38 -2.89
C ALA A 83 -0.09 6.28 -4.02
N ALA A 84 0.34 6.21 -5.29
CA ALA A 84 -0.56 6.00 -6.41
C ALA A 84 -1.30 4.66 -6.32
N LEU A 85 -0.61 3.58 -5.94
CA LEU A 85 -1.21 2.25 -5.74
C LEU A 85 -2.17 2.23 -4.56
N TYR A 86 -1.82 2.86 -3.43
CA TYR A 86 -2.72 2.99 -2.29
C TYR A 86 -3.95 3.83 -2.62
N ASN A 87 -3.82 4.91 -3.38
CA ASN A 87 -4.98 5.67 -3.85
C ASN A 87 -5.87 4.85 -4.79
N PHE A 88 -5.27 4.05 -5.68
CA PHE A 88 -6.02 3.10 -6.51
C PHE A 88 -6.79 2.10 -5.65
N LEU A 89 -6.15 1.48 -4.66
CA LEU A 89 -6.79 0.55 -3.72
C LEU A 89 -7.94 1.21 -2.95
N ARG A 90 -7.74 2.44 -2.46
CA ARG A 90 -8.78 3.19 -1.76
C ARG A 90 -10.01 3.40 -2.63
N ASN A 91 -9.82 3.69 -3.92
CA ASN A 91 -10.92 3.86 -4.87
C ASN A 91 -11.55 2.53 -5.24
N PHE A 92 -10.75 1.48 -5.46
CA PHE A 92 -11.21 0.13 -5.75
C PHE A 92 -12.16 -0.39 -4.65
N LEU A 93 -11.80 -0.18 -3.38
CA LEU A 93 -12.61 -0.57 -2.23
C LEU A 93 -13.92 0.22 -2.08
N LYS A 94 -14.02 1.42 -2.67
CA LYS A 94 -15.26 2.21 -2.68
C LYS A 94 -16.22 1.77 -3.78
N THR A 95 -15.70 1.27 -4.90
CA THR A 95 -16.50 0.96 -6.10
C THR A 95 -17.02 -0.47 -6.13
N GLU A 96 -16.32 -1.43 -5.51
CA GLU A 96 -16.64 -2.86 -5.61
C GLU A 96 -17.78 -3.31 -4.68
N ASP A 97 -18.54 -2.40 -4.05
CA ASP A 97 -19.63 -2.72 -3.11
C ASP A 97 -19.21 -3.79 -2.08
N MET A 98 -17.93 -3.76 -1.68
CA MET A 98 -17.40 -4.64 -0.66
C MET A 98 -17.88 -4.12 0.71
N GLU A 99 -19.18 -4.22 0.96
CA GLU A 99 -19.80 -3.95 2.25
C GLU A 99 -19.41 -5.06 3.23
N GLY A 100 -18.28 -4.87 3.90
CA GLY A 100 -17.80 -5.79 4.92
C GLY A 100 -16.74 -5.16 5.81
N GLU A 101 -16.63 -5.65 7.05
CA GLU A 101 -15.62 -5.20 8.02
C GLU A 101 -14.18 -5.32 7.49
N LEU A 102 -13.93 -6.29 6.60
CA LEU A 102 -12.63 -6.47 5.94
C LEU A 102 -12.28 -5.29 5.01
N SER A 103 -13.26 -4.76 4.27
CA SER A 103 -13.10 -3.60 3.39
C SER A 103 -12.85 -2.32 4.19
N LYS A 104 -13.60 -2.11 5.28
CA LYS A 104 -13.37 -0.99 6.21
C LYS A 104 -11.97 -1.03 6.83
N THR A 105 -11.54 -2.22 7.27
CA THR A 105 -10.22 -2.43 7.86
C THR A 105 -9.12 -2.11 6.84
N LEU A 106 -9.23 -2.65 5.63
CA LEU A 106 -8.26 -2.40 4.58
C LEU A 106 -8.25 -0.93 4.13
N SER A 107 -9.42 -0.29 4.03
CA SER A 107 -9.54 1.14 3.73
C SER A 107 -8.82 2.01 4.78
N LYS A 108 -8.96 1.67 6.07
CA LYS A 108 -8.24 2.35 7.15
C LYS A 108 -6.72 2.16 7.03
N ILE A 109 -6.26 0.93 6.76
CA ILE A 109 -4.84 0.64 6.55
C ILE A 109 -4.30 1.47 5.39
N VAL A 110 -5.00 1.49 4.26
CA VAL A 110 -4.62 2.27 3.07
C VAL A 110 -4.55 3.77 3.38
N SER A 111 -5.51 4.32 4.12
CA SER A 111 -5.46 5.73 4.56
C SER A 111 -4.25 6.02 5.45
N CYS A 112 -3.95 5.16 6.43
CA CYS A 112 -2.75 5.30 7.27
C CYS A 112 -1.48 5.28 6.42
N LYS A 113 -1.38 4.35 5.46
CA LYS A 113 -0.22 4.26 4.57
C LYS A 113 0.00 5.50 3.71
N LEU A 114 -1.07 6.09 3.19
CA LEU A 114 -0.98 7.35 2.43
C LEU A 114 -0.43 8.49 3.29
N LEU A 115 -0.84 8.56 4.56
CA LEU A 115 -0.37 9.56 5.51
C LEU A 115 1.10 9.34 5.87
N ASP A 116 1.49 8.10 6.15
CA ASP A 116 2.90 7.77 6.45
C ASP A 116 3.81 8.09 5.26
N ILE A 117 3.35 7.86 4.02
CA ILE A 117 4.10 8.26 2.83
C ILE A 117 4.25 9.78 2.75
N GLN A 118 3.18 10.53 3.02
CA GLN A 118 3.22 11.99 3.02
C GLN A 118 4.20 12.52 4.06
N ASP A 119 4.10 12.05 5.30
CA ASP A 119 4.99 12.46 6.40
C ASP A 119 6.45 12.15 6.07
N ASN A 120 6.72 10.97 5.51
CA ASN A 120 8.07 10.59 5.05
C ASN A 120 8.59 11.56 3.97
N MET A 121 7.77 11.92 2.99
CA MET A 121 8.19 12.85 1.93
C MET A 121 8.50 14.24 2.49
N ASP A 122 7.72 14.71 3.47
CA ASP A 122 7.94 15.99 4.14
C ASP A 122 9.22 15.98 5.00
N GLU A 123 9.43 14.93 5.81
CA GLU A 123 10.64 14.79 6.63
C GLU A 123 11.92 14.73 5.79
N MET A 124 11.87 14.02 4.65
CA MET A 124 13.03 13.87 3.76
C MET A 124 13.53 15.18 3.16
N VAL A 125 12.69 16.22 3.07
CA VAL A 125 13.08 17.56 2.60
C VAL A 125 13.36 18.54 3.75
N GLY A 126 13.43 18.05 5.00
CA GLY A 126 13.61 18.87 6.20
C GLY A 126 12.34 19.61 6.63
N GLY A 127 11.18 19.20 6.10
CA GLY A 127 9.88 19.68 6.54
C GLY A 127 9.51 19.13 7.92
N ASN A 128 8.45 19.72 8.50
CA ASN A 128 7.85 19.21 9.73
C ASN A 128 6.43 18.73 9.40
N PRO A 129 6.17 17.40 9.39
CA PRO A 129 4.84 16.85 9.09
C PRO A 129 3.73 17.42 9.98
N LEU A 130 4.03 17.75 11.25
CA LEU A 130 3.05 18.34 12.17
C LEU A 130 2.63 19.76 11.76
N HIS A 131 3.46 20.45 10.97
CA HIS A 131 3.18 21.79 10.44
C HIS A 131 2.70 21.77 8.99
N CYS A 132 2.80 20.62 8.29
CA CYS A 132 2.24 20.47 6.96
C CYS A 132 0.71 20.37 7.07
N LYS A 133 -0.01 21.33 6.46
CA LYS A 133 -1.44 21.57 6.68
C LYS A 133 -2.37 20.62 5.91
N PHE A 134 -1.86 19.49 5.41
CA PHE A 134 -2.63 18.62 4.51
C PHE A 134 -3.56 17.62 5.19
N ASP A 135 -3.55 17.46 6.52
CA ASP A 135 -4.56 16.62 7.17
C ASP A 135 -5.10 17.10 8.53
N SER A 136 -6.43 17.09 8.63
CA SER A 136 -7.22 17.37 9.82
C SER A 136 -7.76 16.09 10.48
N GLU A 137 -7.87 14.98 9.74
CA GLU A 137 -8.43 13.71 10.24
C GLU A 137 -7.43 12.92 11.09
N ARG A 138 -6.16 12.79 10.66
CA ARG A 138 -5.11 12.19 11.50
C ARG A 138 -4.93 12.98 12.80
N LYS A 139 -4.87 14.31 12.72
CA LYS A 139 -4.84 15.19 13.90
C LYS A 139 -6.07 15.02 14.79
N GLN A 140 -7.27 14.91 14.22
CA GLN A 140 -8.49 14.68 15.00
C GLN A 140 -8.46 13.32 15.70
N ASN A 141 -7.98 12.27 15.05
CA ASN A 141 -7.86 10.94 15.64
C ASN A 141 -6.78 10.89 16.71
N GLU A 142 -5.59 11.45 16.47
CA GLU A 142 -4.52 11.57 17.47
C GLU A 142 -4.98 12.42 18.67
N LEU A 143 -5.67 13.55 18.43
CA LEU A 143 -6.28 14.35 19.50
C LEU A 143 -7.36 13.58 20.27
N LYS A 144 -8.14 12.74 19.60
CA LYS A 144 -9.17 11.93 20.23
C LYS A 144 -8.57 10.83 21.10
N ILE A 145 -7.48 10.20 20.64
CA ILE A 145 -6.69 9.24 21.43
C ILE A 145 -6.10 9.95 22.64
N LEU A 146 -5.40 11.07 22.44
CA LEU A 146 -4.79 11.84 23.52
C LEU A 146 -5.82 12.30 24.57
N ARG A 147 -7.01 12.72 24.13
CA ARG A 147 -8.12 13.09 25.03
C ARG A 147 -8.65 11.92 25.85
N ASN A 148 -8.70 10.72 25.26
CA ASN A 148 -9.13 9.53 25.97
C ASN A 148 -8.08 9.09 27.00
N ASP A 149 -6.80 9.14 26.65
CA ASP A 149 -5.70 8.81 27.56
C ASP A 149 -5.66 9.77 28.76
N VAL A 150 -5.83 11.07 28.52
CA VAL A 150 -5.92 12.07 29.59
C VAL A 150 -7.16 11.86 30.47
N LYS A 151 -8.31 11.50 29.88
CA LYS A 151 -9.51 11.16 30.66
C LYS A 151 -9.27 9.98 31.59
N GLN A 152 -8.65 8.91 31.09
CA GLN A 152 -8.31 7.74 31.91
C GLN A 152 -7.30 8.06 33.01
N SER A 153 -6.41 9.03 32.81
CA SER A 153 -5.46 9.44 33.86
C SER A 153 -6.06 10.33 34.96
N LEU A 154 -7.27 10.85 34.74
CA LEU A 154 -7.99 11.76 35.65
C LEU A 154 -9.14 11.07 36.40
N GLU A 155 -9.43 9.80 36.09
CA GLU A 155 -10.31 8.90 36.84
C GLU A 155 -9.51 8.07 37.85
#